data_AF-A0A2G1WL57-F1
#
_entry.id   AF-A0A2G1WL57-F1
#
_cell.length_a   1.000
_cell.length_b   1.000
_cell.length_c   1.000
_cell.angle_alpha   90.00
_cell.angle_beta   90.00
_cell.angle_gamma   90.00
#
_symmetry.space_group_name_H-M   'P 1'
#
loop_
_entity.id
_entity.type
_entity.pdbx_description
1 polymer ?
#
loop_
_entity_poly.entity_id
_entity_poly.type
_entity_poly.pdbx_seq_one_letter_code
_entity_poly.pdbx_strand_id
1 'polypeptide(L)'
;MAIPFDPHELDPEEYGETQTTLETDHESAIERVREVCLDAGFGIPVEFSPSEMLNEKADAGRDPYYVLGACNPEMADRALDATEGRMGALFPCNMV
;
A
#
# COMPACT_ATOMS: atom_id res chain seq x y z
N MET A 1 11.23 -4.93 23.15
CA MET A 1 11.70 -3.55 22.95
C MET A 1 10.46 -2.68 23.07
N ALA A 2 10.36 -1.83 24.09
CA ALA A 2 9.21 -0.95 24.25
C ALA A 2 9.43 0.28 23.37
N ILE A 3 8.43 0.63 22.54
CA ILE A 3 8.44 1.86 21.76
C ILE A 3 8.38 3.02 22.77
N PRO A 4 9.24 4.05 22.66
CA PRO A 4 9.33 5.12 23.67
C PRO A 4 8.17 6.12 23.63
N PHE A 5 7.18 5.91 22.74
CA PHE A 5 5.97 6.71 22.58
C PHE A 5 4.79 5.79 22.26
N ASP A 6 3.57 6.26 22.53
CA ASP A 6 2.34 5.60 22.08
C ASP A 6 2.04 6.03 20.63
N PRO A 7 2.12 5.14 19.63
CA PRO A 7 1.83 5.50 18.24
C PRO A 7 0.37 5.94 18.02
N HIS A 8 -0.56 5.61 18.93
CA HIS A 8 -1.95 6.06 18.85
C HIS A 8 -2.14 7.54 19.23
N GLU A 9 -1.10 8.20 19.76
CA GLU A 9 -1.12 9.64 20.03
C GLU A 9 -0.76 10.49 18.81
N LEU A 10 -0.28 9.87 17.71
CA LEU A 10 0.01 10.56 16.46
C LEU A 10 -1.27 10.69 15.64
N ASP A 11 -1.57 11.91 15.19
CA ASP A 11 -2.74 12.15 14.34
C ASP A 11 -2.47 11.58 12.93
N PRO A 12 -3.35 10.72 12.38
CA PRO A 12 -3.25 10.21 11.01
C PRO A 12 -3.06 11.28 9.94
N GLU A 13 -3.64 12.46 10.16
CA GLU A 13 -3.50 13.59 9.23
C GLU A 13 -2.05 14.11 9.17
N GLU A 14 -1.26 13.97 10.24
CA GLU A 14 0.12 14.44 10.28
C GLU A 14 1.08 13.60 9.44
N TYR A 15 0.74 12.33 9.17
CA TYR A 15 1.54 11.46 8.28
C TYR A 15 0.82 11.11 6.97
N GLY A 16 -0.29 11.80 6.67
CA GLY A 16 -0.96 11.74 5.38
C GLY A 16 -1.72 10.45 5.11
N GLU A 17 -2.21 9.78 6.16
CA GLU A 17 -3.09 8.62 6.01
C GLU A 17 -4.48 9.06 5.55
N THR A 18 -5.02 8.34 4.58
CA THR A 18 -6.41 8.52 4.15
C THR A 18 -7.05 7.15 4.03
N GLN A 19 -8.22 7.01 4.62
CA GLN A 19 -8.99 5.76 4.60
C GLN A 19 -10.38 6.01 4.01
N THR A 20 -10.86 5.05 3.22
CA THR A 20 -12.25 4.99 2.77
C THR A 20 -12.70 3.53 2.76
N THR A 21 -14.02 3.32 2.89
CA THR A 21 -14.63 1.99 2.81
C THR A 21 -15.46 1.88 1.54
N LEU A 22 -15.26 0.81 0.78
CA LEU A 22 -16.04 0.53 -0.42
C LEU A 22 -17.14 -0.49 -0.09
N GLU A 23 -18.39 -0.18 -0.43
CA GLU A 23 -19.52 -1.10 -0.25
C GLU A 23 -19.59 -2.11 -1.41
N THR A 24 -18.61 -3.02 -1.48
CA THR A 24 -18.50 -4.07 -2.50
C THR A 24 -17.72 -5.27 -1.99
N ASP A 25 -17.66 -6.37 -2.74
CA ASP A 25 -16.83 -7.52 -2.40
C ASP A 25 -15.34 -7.21 -2.60
N HIS A 26 -14.46 -8.04 -2.01
CA HIS A 26 -13.03 -7.76 -1.98
C HIS A 26 -12.38 -7.72 -3.38
N GLU A 27 -12.77 -8.61 -4.29
CA GLU A 27 -12.21 -8.65 -5.65
C GLU A 27 -12.63 -7.40 -6.43
N SER A 28 -13.91 -7.03 -6.35
CA SER A 28 -14.43 -5.79 -6.94
C SER A 28 -13.77 -4.54 -6.37
N ALA A 29 -13.44 -4.53 -5.06
CA ALA A 29 -12.73 -3.43 -4.42
C ALA A 29 -11.30 -3.27 -4.96
N ILE A 30 -10.56 -4.38 -5.09
CA ILE A 30 -9.20 -4.39 -5.65
C ILE A 30 -9.19 -3.81 -7.07
N GLU A 31 -10.07 -4.30 -7.93
CA GLU A 31 -10.14 -3.82 -9.32
C GLU A 31 -10.56 -2.35 -9.41
N ARG A 32 -11.51 -1.92 -8.57
CA ARG A 32 -11.89 -0.51 -8.50
C ARG A 32 -10.73 0.39 -8.10
N VAL A 33 -9.94 0.00 -7.09
CA VAL A 33 -8.76 0.76 -6.64
C VAL A 33 -7.69 0.77 -7.72
N ARG A 34 -7.46 -0.36 -8.40
CA ARG A 34 -6.53 -0.46 -9.53
C ARG A 34 -6.89 0.51 -10.64
N GLU A 35 -8.14 0.48 -11.11
CA GLU A 35 -8.62 1.37 -12.17
C GLU A 35 -8.43 2.85 -11.81
N VAL A 36 -8.81 3.23 -10.59
CA VAL A 36 -8.65 4.62 -10.13
C VAL A 36 -7.17 5.05 -10.10
N CYS A 37 -6.27 4.17 -9.66
CA CYS A 37 -4.83 4.44 -9.71
C CYS A 37 -4.35 4.67 -11.15
N LEU A 38 -4.75 3.79 -12.08
CA LEU A 38 -4.38 3.90 -13.49
C LEU A 38 -4.93 5.19 -14.13
N ASP A 39 -6.20 5.51 -13.87
CA ASP A 39 -6.85 6.74 -14.35
C ASP A 39 -6.18 8.01 -13.80
N ALA A 40 -5.64 7.93 -12.58
CA ALA A 40 -4.87 9.00 -11.95
C ALA A 40 -3.41 9.09 -12.45
N GLY A 41 -3.01 8.24 -13.40
CA GLY A 41 -1.67 8.24 -14.00
C GLY A 41 -0.61 7.46 -13.22
N PHE A 42 -1.02 6.60 -12.28
CA PHE A 42 -0.12 5.65 -11.63
C PHE A 42 -0.01 4.37 -12.46
N GLY A 43 1.11 3.67 -12.36
CA GLY A 43 1.23 2.26 -12.75
C GLY A 43 1.17 1.34 -11.54
N ILE A 44 0.94 0.05 -11.76
CA ILE A 44 0.95 -0.99 -10.71
C ILE A 44 2.12 -1.94 -10.93
N PRO A 45 3.35 -1.59 -10.51
CA PRO A 45 4.53 -2.44 -10.71
C PRO A 45 4.53 -3.74 -9.89
N VAL A 46 3.79 -3.81 -8.78
CA VAL A 46 3.75 -5.00 -7.92
C VAL A 46 2.40 -5.09 -7.21
N GLU A 47 1.97 -6.32 -6.97
CA GLU A 47 0.82 -6.64 -6.15
C GLU A 47 0.99 -8.05 -5.56
N PHE A 48 0.34 -8.29 -4.42
CA PHE A 48 0.41 -9.58 -3.75
C PHE A 48 -0.71 -9.73 -2.71
N SER A 49 -0.98 -10.98 -2.35
CA SER A 49 -1.92 -11.35 -1.29
C SER A 49 -1.15 -11.87 -0.06
N PRO A 50 -0.93 -11.03 0.97
CA PRO A 50 -0.42 -11.50 2.25
C PRO A 50 -1.25 -12.64 2.85
N SER A 51 -2.58 -12.58 2.73
CA SER A 51 -3.45 -13.61 3.27
C SER A 51 -3.23 -14.95 2.60
N GLU A 52 -3.14 -15.00 1.26
CA GLU A 52 -2.88 -16.25 0.55
C GLU A 52 -1.52 -16.84 0.92
N MET A 53 -0.46 -16.03 0.89
CA MET A 53 0.88 -16.48 1.22
C MET A 53 0.95 -17.02 2.66
N LEU A 54 0.37 -16.30 3.63
CA LEU A 54 0.42 -16.70 5.04
C LEU A 54 -0.48 -17.90 5.35
N ASN A 55 -1.62 -18.03 4.68
CA ASN A 55 -2.47 -19.20 4.79
C ASN A 55 -1.75 -20.44 4.20
N GLU A 56 -1.05 -20.30 3.07
CA GLU A 56 -0.30 -21.41 2.47
C GLU A 56 0.94 -21.81 3.30
N LYS A 57 1.73 -20.83 3.76
CA LYS A 57 3.04 -21.08 4.38
C LYS A 57 3.00 -21.26 5.88
N ALA A 58 1.99 -20.72 6.55
CA ALA A 58 1.92 -20.66 8.01
C ALA A 58 0.56 -21.09 8.59
N ASP A 59 -0.40 -21.53 7.77
CA ASP A 59 -1.76 -21.92 8.20
C ASP A 59 -2.42 -20.85 9.10
N ALA A 60 -2.26 -19.59 8.71
CA ALA A 60 -2.56 -18.45 9.57
C ALA A 60 -4.07 -18.13 9.70
N GLY A 61 -4.95 -18.79 8.94
CA GLY A 61 -6.40 -18.60 8.99
C GLY A 61 -6.87 -17.16 8.74
N ARG A 62 -6.18 -16.41 7.89
CA ARG A 62 -6.46 -14.99 7.61
C ARG A 62 -7.59 -14.81 6.61
N ASP A 63 -8.43 -13.80 6.87
CA ASP A 63 -9.37 -13.23 5.92
C ASP A 63 -8.64 -12.60 4.71
N PRO A 64 -9.34 -12.36 3.58
CA PRO A 64 -8.76 -11.71 2.40
C PRO A 64 -8.05 -10.40 2.75
N TYR A 65 -6.79 -10.31 2.35
CA TYR A 65 -5.93 -9.17 2.59
C TYR A 65 -4.99 -9.02 1.39
N TYR A 66 -5.04 -7.87 0.73
CA TYR A 66 -4.38 -7.64 -0.54
C TYR A 66 -3.60 -6.33 -0.52
N VAL A 67 -2.49 -6.27 -1.25
CA VAL A 67 -1.67 -5.07 -1.35
C VAL A 67 -1.45 -4.74 -2.82
N LEU A 68 -1.89 -3.54 -3.23
CA LEU A 68 -1.61 -2.96 -4.53
C LEU A 68 -0.50 -1.93 -4.40
N GLY A 69 0.64 -2.19 -5.02
CA GLY A 69 1.73 -1.24 -5.10
C GLY A 69 1.56 -0.29 -6.29
N ALA A 70 1.07 0.93 -6.05
CA ALA A 70 0.87 1.96 -7.08
C ALA A 70 2.03 2.97 -7.14
N CYS A 71 2.45 3.35 -8.34
CA CYS A 71 3.60 4.24 -8.54
C CYS A 71 3.33 5.28 -9.62
N ASN A 72 3.42 6.56 -9.26
CA ASN A 72 3.45 7.64 -10.25
C ASN A 72 4.89 7.80 -10.77
N PRO A 73 5.14 7.59 -12.08
CA PRO A 73 6.51 7.53 -12.60
C PRO A 73 7.26 8.87 -12.48
N GLU A 74 6.59 10.00 -12.71
CA GLU A 74 7.25 11.32 -12.61
C GLU A 74 7.64 11.65 -11.17
N MET A 75 6.80 11.28 -10.20
CA MET A 75 7.12 11.47 -8.79
C MET A 75 8.23 10.51 -8.35
N ALA A 76 8.17 9.26 -8.79
CA ALA A 76 9.13 8.23 -8.44
C ALA A 76 10.55 8.59 -8.89
N ASP A 77 10.69 9.03 -10.14
CA ASP A 77 11.97 9.46 -10.72
C ASP A 77 12.59 10.61 -9.90
N ARG A 78 11.80 11.65 -9.60
CA ARG A 78 12.24 12.79 -8.77
C ARG A 78 12.66 12.37 -7.35
N ALA A 79 11.94 11.45 -6.74
CA ALA A 79 12.24 10.98 -5.39
C ALA A 79 13.48 10.08 -5.36
N LEU A 80 13.72 9.27 -6.39
CA LEU A 80 14.97 8.52 -6.53
C LEU A 80 16.16 9.47 -6.69
N ASP A 81 16.05 10.48 -7.54
CA ASP A 81 17.09 11.50 -7.69
C ASP A 81 17.39 12.23 -6.37
N ALA A 82 16.34 12.75 -5.71
CA ALA A 82 16.48 13.52 -4.47
C ALA A 82 17.07 12.71 -3.31
N THR A 83 16.95 11.39 -3.35
CA THR A 83 17.42 10.51 -2.27
C THR A 83 18.67 9.71 -2.61
N GLU A 84 19.28 9.95 -3.79
CA GLU A 84 20.39 9.16 -4.32
C GLU A 84 20.05 7.65 -4.39
N GLY A 85 18.81 7.35 -4.82
CA GLY A 85 18.27 6.00 -4.96
C GLY A 85 17.84 5.33 -3.65
N ARG A 86 18.06 5.95 -2.49
CA ARG A 86 17.72 5.36 -1.17
C ARG A 86 16.21 5.16 -0.98
N MET A 87 15.38 5.96 -1.64
CA MET A 87 13.93 5.82 -1.55
C MET A 87 13.44 4.47 -2.10
N GLY A 88 14.24 3.75 -2.92
CA GLY A 88 13.88 2.45 -3.50
C GLY A 88 13.37 1.39 -2.51
N ALA A 89 13.80 1.43 -1.24
CA ALA A 89 13.33 0.51 -0.20
C ALA A 89 11.89 0.78 0.29
N LEU A 90 11.32 1.94 -0.06
CA LEU A 90 10.00 2.41 0.34
C LEU A 90 9.03 2.54 -0.84
N PHE A 91 9.45 2.10 -2.05
CA PHE A 91 8.60 2.04 -3.23
C PHE A 91 7.94 0.66 -3.39
N PRO A 92 6.77 0.59 -4.03
CA PRO A 92 5.87 1.70 -4.42
C PRO A 92 4.93 2.13 -3.26
N CYS A 93 4.01 3.07 -3.53
CA CYS A 93 2.96 3.43 -2.58
C CYS A 93 1.94 2.29 -2.47
N ASN A 94 1.79 1.71 -1.28
CA ASN A 94 0.87 0.60 -1.07
C ASN A 94 -0.56 1.09 -0.78
N MET A 95 -1.52 0.53 -1.49
CA MET A 95 -2.96 0.58 -1.16
C MET A 95 -3.34 -0.78 -0.56
N VAL A 96 -4.03 -0.74 0.58
CA VAL A 96 -4.34 -1.90 1.43
C VAL A 96 -5.81 -1.89 1.80
#